data_AF-A0A924FGH6-F1
#
_entry.id   AF-A0A924FGH6-F1
#
_cell.length_a   1.000
_cell.length_b   1.000
_cell.length_c   1.000
_cell.angle_alpha   90.00
_cell.angle_beta   90.00
_cell.angle_gamma   90.00
#
_symmetry.space_group_name_H-M   'P 1'
#
loop_
_entity.id
_entity.type
_entity.pdbx_description
1 polymer ?
#
loop_
_entity_poly.entity_id
_entity_poly.type
_entity_poly.pdbx_seq_one_letter_code
_entity_poly.pdbx_strand_id
1 'polypeptide(L)'
;MQTRRQFIQKSIVAGAGLTCLGATHRRADFAPVRRITNPARGFHWFGYYDKFQTDPTDRYVLGMRVAFEGRSPTAQDEVVIGMIDTQDNDRWTDLGTSRAWGWQQGCMLQFMPNTAHEVIWNDIEGDQYVSRIVNIKTGKKRTLPKAIYALSPDGKWGIGTEFNRIQNLRPGYGYAGIEDPYFDIKTPKEIGIYKIDLQTGKNQLLFSIADIATVPVNDGLTGRQSVADNFHWFNHLLINTDGTRFTFLNRWRKVREDRQIMARTNFITRMFTADADGKNLYCIDPS
;
A
#
# COMPACT_ATOMS: atom_id res chain seq x y z
N MET A 1 46.63 -29.01 -6.04
CA MET A 1 45.44 -28.29 -5.53
C MET A 1 45.88 -26.91 -5.03
N GLN A 2 45.61 -25.86 -5.81
CA GLN A 2 45.87 -24.47 -5.43
C GLN A 2 44.64 -23.90 -4.70
N THR A 3 44.87 -23.19 -3.60
CA THR A 3 43.79 -22.63 -2.78
C THR A 3 43.28 -21.31 -3.33
N ARG A 4 41.98 -21.05 -3.13
CA ARG A 4 41.21 -19.89 -3.63
C ARG A 4 41.83 -18.51 -3.31
N ARG A 5 42.70 -18.43 -2.30
CA ARG A 5 43.45 -17.21 -1.90
C ARG A 5 44.60 -16.85 -2.85
N GLN A 6 45.22 -17.83 -3.50
CA GLN A 6 46.35 -17.59 -4.41
C GLN A 6 45.90 -17.11 -5.81
N PHE A 7 44.65 -17.38 -6.19
CA PHE A 7 44.06 -16.87 -7.43
C PHE A 7 43.77 -15.37 -7.34
N ILE A 8 43.24 -14.90 -6.20
CA ILE A 8 42.88 -13.48 -6.01
C ILE A 8 44.11 -12.57 -5.95
N GLN A 9 45.24 -13.04 -5.40
CA GLN A 9 46.46 -12.23 -5.35
C GLN A 9 47.16 -12.07 -6.71
N LYS A 10 46.98 -13.02 -7.64
CA LYS A 10 47.57 -12.93 -9.00
C LYS A 10 46.72 -12.12 -9.98
N SER A 11 45.42 -11.94 -9.73
CA SER A 11 44.57 -11.08 -10.56
C SER A 11 44.75 -9.59 -10.31
N ILE A 12 45.44 -9.17 -9.24
CA ILE A 12 45.65 -7.76 -8.90
C ILE A 12 46.91 -7.16 -9.57
N VAL A 13 47.79 -7.99 -10.13
CA VAL A 13 49.09 -7.51 -10.67
C VAL A 13 49.14 -7.45 -12.21
N ALA A 14 48.12 -7.91 -12.93
CA ALA A 14 48.06 -7.88 -14.40
C ALA A 14 47.19 -6.76 -15.00
N GLY A 15 47.15 -5.60 -14.34
CA GLY A 15 46.41 -4.41 -14.80
C GLY A 15 47.18 -3.10 -14.67
N ALA A 16 48.48 -3.15 -14.41
CA ALA A 16 49.35 -1.98 -14.42
C ALA A 16 49.95 -1.82 -15.82
N GLY A 17 49.31 -1.00 -16.66
CA GLY A 17 49.92 -0.61 -17.93
C GLY A 17 48.95 -0.43 -19.09
N LEU A 18 47.90 0.39 -18.94
CA LEU A 18 47.30 1.07 -20.09
C LEU A 18 46.86 2.48 -19.67
N THR A 19 47.72 3.43 -20.02
CA THR A 19 47.40 4.79 -20.49
C THR A 19 46.37 5.61 -19.71
N CYS A 20 46.89 6.63 -19.04
CA CYS A 20 46.18 7.84 -18.62
C CYS A 20 45.41 8.48 -19.80
N LEU A 21 44.18 8.07 -20.01
CA LEU A 21 43.12 8.96 -20.44
C LEU A 21 42.33 9.25 -19.18
N GLY A 22 42.44 10.49 -18.69
CA GLY A 22 41.66 10.96 -17.57
C GLY A 22 40.18 10.87 -17.92
N ALA A 23 39.57 9.72 -17.61
CA ALA A 23 38.15 9.65 -17.41
C ALA A 23 37.88 10.52 -16.19
N THR A 24 37.54 11.78 -16.44
CA THR A 24 36.81 12.57 -15.48
C THR A 24 35.56 11.74 -15.20
N HIS A 25 35.55 11.03 -14.08
CA HIS A 25 34.30 10.62 -13.48
C HIS A 25 33.56 11.94 -13.24
N ARG A 26 32.69 12.32 -14.20
CA ARG A 26 31.62 13.27 -13.90
C ARG A 26 30.93 12.65 -12.70
N ARG A 27 31.20 13.19 -11.53
CA ARG A 27 30.36 12.99 -10.36
C ARG A 27 28.97 13.31 -10.90
N ALA A 28 28.10 12.32 -11.01
CA ALA A 28 26.74 12.60 -11.38
C ALA A 28 26.25 13.62 -10.35
N ASP A 29 25.98 14.85 -10.78
CA ASP A 29 25.43 15.87 -9.91
C ASP A 29 24.03 15.38 -9.55
N PHE A 30 23.94 14.68 -8.42
CA PHE A 30 22.65 14.26 -7.87
C PHE A 30 21.82 15.51 -7.62
N ALA A 31 20.50 15.39 -7.81
CA ALA A 31 19.58 16.44 -7.41
C ALA A 31 19.86 16.84 -5.94
N PRO A 32 19.85 18.14 -5.61
CA PRO A 32 20.11 18.58 -4.24
C PRO A 32 19.07 17.97 -3.29
N VAL A 33 19.55 17.32 -2.23
CA VAL A 33 18.70 16.70 -1.20
C VAL A 33 18.72 17.56 0.06
N ARG A 34 17.54 17.87 0.60
CA ARG A 34 17.40 18.52 1.90
C ARG A 34 16.42 17.75 2.79
N ARG A 35 16.69 17.74 4.09
CA ARG A 35 15.79 17.15 5.09
C ARG A 35 14.68 18.14 5.43
N ILE A 36 13.44 17.67 5.45
CA ILE A 36 12.23 18.46 5.79
C ILE A 36 11.58 18.02 7.11
N THR A 37 12.15 17.02 7.80
CA THR A 37 11.65 16.47 9.06
C THR A 37 12.65 16.66 10.19
N ASN A 38 12.17 16.63 11.44
CA ASN A 38 13.02 16.71 12.62
C ASN A 38 13.10 15.34 13.33
N PRO A 39 14.26 14.65 13.32
CA PRO A 39 14.40 13.33 13.94
C PRO A 39 14.24 13.36 15.46
N ALA A 40 14.44 14.51 16.13
CA ALA A 40 14.18 14.65 17.56
C ALA A 40 12.68 14.59 17.91
N ARG A 41 11.79 14.66 16.90
CA ARG A 41 10.33 14.57 17.07
C ARG A 41 9.76 13.19 16.74
N GLY A 42 10.61 12.19 16.45
CA GLY A 42 10.21 10.82 16.13
C GLY A 42 10.55 10.39 14.71
N PHE A 43 10.11 9.19 14.34
CA PHE A 43 10.36 8.59 13.03
C PHE A 43 9.29 9.05 12.06
N HIS A 44 9.72 9.60 10.92
CA HIS A 44 8.83 10.15 9.91
C HIS A 44 8.95 9.37 8.61
N TRP A 45 7.83 9.04 7.98
CA TRP A 45 7.79 8.42 6.67
C TRP A 45 6.49 8.75 5.94
N PHE A 46 6.44 8.45 4.66
CA PHE A 46 5.20 8.44 3.88
C PHE A 46 4.98 7.03 3.34
N GLY A 47 3.74 6.57 3.42
CA GLY A 47 3.38 5.19 3.17
C GLY A 47 2.97 4.99 1.73
N TYR A 48 3.49 3.91 1.14
CA TYR A 48 3.09 3.36 -0.14
C TYR A 48 3.47 4.23 -1.37
N TYR A 49 3.93 3.57 -2.42
CA TYR A 49 4.65 4.20 -3.54
C TYR A 49 3.75 4.80 -4.63
N ASP A 50 2.46 4.49 -4.60
CA ASP A 50 1.45 4.90 -5.60
C ASP A 50 0.64 6.13 -5.16
N LYS A 51 0.88 6.66 -3.95
CA LYS A 51 0.20 7.84 -3.42
C LYS A 51 1.08 9.07 -3.59
N PHE A 52 0.45 10.19 -3.96
CA PHE A 52 1.15 11.48 -4.00
C PHE A 52 1.36 11.99 -2.58
N GLN A 53 2.64 12.15 -2.21
CA GLN A 53 3.03 12.73 -0.94
C GLN A 53 2.81 14.25 -0.91
N THR A 54 2.99 14.91 -2.05
CA THR A 54 2.87 16.37 -2.20
C THR A 54 1.51 16.78 -2.72
N ASP A 55 1.08 17.98 -2.36
CA ASP A 55 -0.03 18.63 -3.03
C ASP A 55 0.41 19.12 -4.42
N PRO A 56 -0.52 19.49 -5.33
CA PRO A 56 -0.17 19.95 -6.67
C PRO A 56 0.73 21.20 -6.74
N THR A 57 0.92 21.92 -5.63
CA THR A 57 1.81 23.09 -5.55
C THR A 57 3.19 22.77 -4.98
N ASP A 58 3.46 21.52 -4.59
CA ASP A 58 4.67 21.07 -3.89
C ASP A 58 4.99 21.85 -2.58
N ARG A 59 3.99 22.54 -2.02
CA ARG A 59 4.12 23.27 -0.76
C ARG A 59 3.88 22.36 0.44
N TYR A 60 2.84 21.55 0.36
CA TYR A 60 2.37 20.70 1.44
C TYR A 60 2.82 19.26 1.21
N VAL A 61 3.57 18.73 2.17
CA VAL A 61 4.08 17.36 2.12
C VAL A 61 3.44 16.55 3.24
N LEU A 62 2.65 15.54 2.90
CA LEU A 62 2.06 14.64 3.88
C LEU A 62 3.10 13.71 4.49
N GLY A 63 2.87 13.35 5.74
CA GLY A 63 3.73 12.42 6.46
C GLY A 63 3.01 11.74 7.62
N MET A 64 3.60 10.65 8.05
CA MET A 64 3.26 9.92 9.25
C MET A 64 4.41 10.02 10.25
N ARG A 65 4.08 9.99 11.54
CA ARG A 65 5.06 10.05 12.63
C ARG A 65 4.75 9.06 13.74
N VAL A 66 5.75 8.31 14.19
CA VAL A 66 5.68 7.39 15.34
C VAL A 66 6.90 7.54 16.25
N ALA A 67 6.79 7.00 17.47
CA ALA A 67 7.86 7.02 18.47
C ALA A 67 8.81 5.81 18.40
N PHE A 68 8.57 4.83 17.52
CA PHE A 68 9.33 3.58 17.46
C PHE A 68 9.61 3.12 16.02
N GLU A 69 10.60 2.25 15.86
CA GLU A 69 10.87 1.52 14.61
C GLU A 69 11.32 0.08 14.92
N GLY A 70 11.53 -0.74 13.89
CA GLY A 70 12.13 -2.08 14.04
C GLY A 70 11.19 -3.20 14.50
N ARG A 71 9.88 -2.96 14.60
CA ARG A 71 8.86 -3.99 14.88
C ARG A 71 7.56 -3.73 14.14
N SER A 72 6.71 -4.74 13.98
CA SER A 72 5.36 -4.55 13.43
C SER A 72 4.46 -3.75 14.39
N PRO A 73 3.48 -2.97 13.88
CA PRO A 73 2.48 -2.33 14.71
C PRO A 73 1.51 -3.35 15.31
N THR A 74 1.05 -3.04 16.52
CA THR A 74 0.04 -3.75 17.30
C THR A 74 -1.28 -2.96 17.26
N ALA A 75 -2.35 -3.53 17.83
CA ALA A 75 -3.65 -2.86 17.93
C ALA A 75 -3.64 -1.58 18.79
N GLN A 76 -2.62 -1.44 19.65
CA GLN A 76 -2.46 -0.32 20.57
C GLN A 76 -1.58 0.80 20.01
N ASP A 77 -0.88 0.54 18.90
CA ASP A 77 0.03 1.53 18.32
C ASP A 77 -0.73 2.53 17.46
N GLU A 78 -0.51 3.79 17.76
CA GLU A 78 -1.06 4.92 17.03
C GLU A 78 0.02 5.58 16.15
N VAL A 79 -0.36 5.97 14.93
CA VAL A 79 0.43 6.82 14.06
C VAL A 79 -0.14 8.23 14.03
N VAL A 80 0.71 9.23 14.14
CA VAL A 80 0.32 10.64 13.94
C VAL A 80 0.35 10.96 12.45
N ILE A 81 -0.73 11.54 11.95
CA ILE A 81 -0.85 12.06 10.60
C ILE A 81 -0.49 13.54 10.64
N GLY A 82 0.35 13.99 9.72
CA GLY A 82 0.68 15.40 9.63
C GLY A 82 1.09 15.86 8.25
N MET A 83 1.38 17.14 8.19
CA MET A 83 1.71 17.86 6.97
C MET A 83 2.84 18.85 7.25
N ILE A 84 3.80 18.90 6.35
CA ILE A 84 4.92 19.83 6.35
C ILE A 84 4.60 20.95 5.38
N ASP A 85 4.73 22.20 5.81
CA ASP A 85 4.66 23.38 4.94
C ASP A 85 6.09 23.81 4.55
N THR A 86 6.50 23.50 3.33
CA THR A 86 7.86 23.77 2.82
C THR A 86 8.13 25.27 2.60
N GLN A 87 7.08 26.09 2.60
CA GLN A 87 7.17 27.55 2.49
C GLN A 87 7.08 28.24 3.85
N ASP A 88 6.96 27.48 4.95
CA ASP A 88 6.89 27.99 6.31
C ASP A 88 7.90 27.24 7.20
N ASN A 89 9.18 27.34 6.83
CA ASN A 89 10.31 26.76 7.56
C ASN A 89 10.13 25.26 7.89
N ASP A 90 9.59 24.49 6.94
CA ASP A 90 9.23 23.07 7.09
C ASP A 90 8.37 22.79 8.34
N ARG A 91 7.45 23.71 8.67
CA ARG A 91 6.59 23.55 9.83
C ARG A 91 5.71 22.31 9.67
N TRP A 92 5.87 21.38 10.61
CA TRP A 92 4.98 20.25 10.79
C TRP A 92 3.69 20.67 11.51
N THR A 93 2.54 20.23 10.98
CA THR A 93 1.21 20.39 11.57
C THR A 93 0.58 19.01 11.77
N ASP A 94 0.16 18.70 13.01
CA ASP A 94 -0.61 17.48 13.30
C ASP A 94 -2.03 17.63 12.71
N LEU A 95 -2.45 16.66 11.90
CA LEU A 95 -3.78 16.63 11.26
C LEU A 95 -4.74 15.66 11.97
N GLY A 96 -4.19 14.67 12.66
CA GLY A 96 -4.94 13.66 13.39
C GLY A 96 -4.09 12.44 13.65
N THR A 97 -4.74 11.34 14.02
CA THR A 97 -4.07 10.07 14.30
C THR A 97 -4.79 8.91 13.61
N SER A 98 -4.15 7.73 13.62
CA SER A 98 -4.76 6.49 13.16
C SER A 98 -4.23 5.28 13.92
N ARG A 99 -5.11 4.32 14.20
CA ARG A 99 -4.71 2.95 14.61
C ARG A 99 -4.77 1.93 13.46
N ALA A 100 -5.26 2.33 12.29
CA ALA A 100 -5.37 1.50 11.10
C ALA A 100 -4.16 1.70 10.17
N TRP A 101 -3.00 1.16 10.55
CA TRP A 101 -1.77 1.37 9.76
C TRP A 101 -0.83 0.18 9.72
N GLY A 102 0.05 0.17 8.72
CA GLY A 102 1.17 -0.74 8.57
C GLY A 102 2.37 -0.06 7.91
N TRP A 103 3.58 -0.61 8.08
CA TRP A 103 4.80 0.01 7.53
C TRP A 103 4.80 0.14 6.01
N GLN A 104 4.25 -0.86 5.31
CA GLN A 104 4.25 -0.87 3.84
C GLN A 104 3.23 0.11 3.28
N GLN A 105 2.01 0.13 3.83
CA GLN A 105 0.86 0.83 3.24
C GLN A 105 0.50 2.14 3.97
N GLY A 106 1.14 2.42 5.09
CA GLY A 106 0.66 3.45 6.01
C GLY A 106 -0.80 3.19 6.39
N CYS A 107 -1.59 4.25 6.39
CA CYS A 107 -3.04 4.24 6.53
C CYS A 107 -3.74 4.70 5.23
N MET A 108 -3.13 4.46 4.06
CA MET A 108 -3.60 4.99 2.76
C MET A 108 -3.75 6.52 2.73
N LEU A 109 -2.90 7.22 3.46
CA LEU A 109 -2.84 8.69 3.53
C LEU A 109 -2.59 9.30 2.15
N GLN A 110 -3.47 10.20 1.72
CA GLN A 110 -3.32 10.94 0.46
C GLN A 110 -4.18 12.20 0.44
N PHE A 111 -3.85 13.15 -0.45
CA PHE A 111 -4.74 14.24 -0.81
C PHE A 111 -5.96 13.71 -1.57
N MET A 112 -7.13 14.31 -1.34
CA MET A 112 -8.35 13.98 -2.07
C MET A 112 -8.32 14.63 -3.47
N PRO A 113 -8.47 13.85 -4.56
CA PRO A 113 -8.52 14.38 -5.92
C PRO A 113 -9.62 15.44 -6.08
N ASN A 114 -9.34 16.46 -6.90
CA ASN A 114 -10.24 17.59 -7.17
C ASN A 114 -10.75 18.35 -5.94
N THR A 115 -10.01 18.29 -4.83
CA THR A 115 -10.23 19.15 -3.67
C THR A 115 -9.02 20.05 -3.46
N ALA A 116 -9.23 21.27 -2.97
CA ALA A 116 -8.13 22.19 -2.70
C ALA A 116 -7.36 21.82 -1.41
N HIS A 117 -8.08 21.30 -0.41
CA HIS A 117 -7.60 21.27 0.97
C HIS A 117 -8.03 20.01 1.73
N GLU A 118 -8.58 18.97 1.07
CA GLU A 118 -8.98 17.76 1.78
C GLU A 118 -7.90 16.68 1.68
N VAL A 119 -7.68 16.02 2.82
CA VAL A 119 -6.83 14.84 2.94
C VAL A 119 -7.64 13.70 3.50
N ILE A 120 -7.28 12.47 3.16
CA ILE A 120 -7.97 11.27 3.62
C ILE A 120 -6.98 10.23 4.12
N TRP A 121 -7.35 9.52 5.18
CA TRP A 121 -6.65 8.33 5.67
C TRP A 121 -7.60 7.36 6.35
N ASN A 122 -7.19 6.10 6.47
CA ASN A 122 -7.92 5.06 7.19
C ASN A 122 -7.65 5.12 8.70
N ASP A 123 -8.66 4.79 9.49
CA ASP A 123 -8.60 4.76 10.96
C ASP A 123 -9.55 3.68 11.51
N ILE A 124 -9.62 3.54 12.83
CA ILE A 124 -10.56 2.66 13.54
C ILE A 124 -11.54 3.51 14.34
N GLU A 125 -12.84 3.26 14.18
CA GLU A 125 -13.91 3.79 15.05
C GLU A 125 -14.76 2.63 15.56
N GLY A 126 -14.79 2.44 16.88
CA GLY A 126 -15.41 1.26 17.48
C GLY A 126 -14.73 -0.03 17.01
N ASP A 127 -15.53 -0.91 16.41
CA ASP A 127 -15.14 -2.21 15.84
C ASP A 127 -15.03 -2.18 14.30
N GLN A 128 -14.93 -1.00 13.70
CA GLN A 128 -14.91 -0.82 12.24
C GLN A 128 -13.69 -0.02 11.77
N TYR A 129 -13.13 -0.45 10.63
CA TYR A 129 -12.22 0.40 9.87
C TYR A 129 -13.02 1.46 9.11
N VAL A 130 -12.62 2.71 9.27
CA VAL A 130 -13.25 3.90 8.67
C VAL A 130 -12.22 4.68 7.86
N SER A 131 -12.67 5.70 7.12
CA SER A 131 -11.77 6.72 6.57
C SER A 131 -12.11 8.09 7.14
N ARG A 132 -11.10 8.85 7.55
CA ARG A 132 -11.20 10.24 8.01
C ARG A 132 -10.88 11.16 6.85
N ILE A 133 -11.74 12.13 6.59
CA ILE A 133 -11.49 13.21 5.64
C ILE A 133 -11.38 14.51 6.43
N VAL A 134 -10.25 15.21 6.28
CA VAL A 134 -9.96 16.45 7.01
C VAL A 134 -9.61 17.56 6.05
N ASN A 135 -10.20 18.72 6.27
CA ASN A 135 -9.82 19.94 5.59
C ASN A 135 -8.62 20.59 6.30
N ILE A 136 -7.46 20.65 5.65
CA ILE A 136 -6.18 21.10 6.24
C ILE A 136 -6.15 22.60 6.61
N LYS A 137 -7.10 23.40 6.14
CA LYS A 137 -7.20 24.84 6.48
C LYS A 137 -8.10 25.09 7.67
N THR A 138 -9.18 24.34 7.79
CA THR A 138 -10.24 24.59 8.79
C THR A 138 -10.25 23.57 9.93
N GLY A 139 -9.57 22.43 9.76
CA GLY A 139 -9.62 21.30 10.70
C GLY A 139 -10.96 20.54 10.70
N LYS A 140 -11.92 20.92 9.85
CA LYS A 140 -13.21 20.21 9.77
C LYS A 140 -12.97 18.76 9.33
N LYS A 141 -13.56 17.83 10.07
CA LYS A 141 -13.44 16.38 9.87
C LYS A 141 -14.79 15.76 9.54
N ARG A 142 -14.81 14.80 8.62
CA ARG A 142 -15.92 13.88 8.38
C ARG A 142 -15.42 12.44 8.27
N THR A 143 -16.30 11.47 8.50
CA THR A 143 -15.94 10.05 8.54
C THR A 143 -16.75 9.28 7.49
N LEU A 144 -16.08 8.38 6.76
CA LEU A 144 -16.71 7.40 5.89
C LEU A 144 -16.76 6.04 6.59
N PRO A 145 -17.83 5.24 6.43
CA PRO A 145 -18.08 4.02 7.21
C PRO A 145 -17.24 2.80 6.79
N LYS A 146 -16.23 3.00 5.94
CA LYS A 146 -15.34 1.95 5.43
C LYS A 146 -13.96 2.55 5.18
N ALA A 147 -12.92 1.72 5.30
CA ALA A 147 -11.59 2.06 4.83
C ALA A 147 -11.53 2.20 3.29
N ILE A 148 -10.54 2.91 2.80
CA ILE A 148 -10.31 3.13 1.37
C ILE A 148 -8.92 2.66 1.00
N TYR A 149 -8.81 2.04 -0.17
CA TYR A 149 -7.54 1.63 -0.75
C TYR A 149 -7.12 2.56 -1.89
N ALA A 150 -8.07 2.92 -2.77
CA ALA A 150 -7.83 3.81 -3.90
C ALA A 150 -9.02 4.76 -4.11
N LEU A 151 -8.72 5.95 -4.61
CA LEU A 151 -9.67 7.02 -4.92
C LEU A 151 -9.80 7.19 -6.44
N SER A 152 -11.00 7.53 -6.90
CA SER A 152 -11.21 7.89 -8.29
C SER A 152 -10.54 9.22 -8.63
N PRO A 153 -10.07 9.41 -9.87
CA PRO A 153 -9.47 10.68 -10.30
C PRO A 153 -10.42 11.87 -10.17
N ASP A 154 -11.74 11.62 -10.23
CA ASP A 154 -12.76 12.66 -10.08
C ASP A 154 -13.05 13.03 -8.62
N GLY A 155 -12.53 12.27 -7.65
CA GLY A 155 -12.72 12.49 -6.21
C GLY A 155 -14.11 12.13 -5.68
N LYS A 156 -14.95 11.44 -6.46
CA LYS A 156 -16.35 11.14 -6.09
C LYS A 156 -16.55 9.77 -5.47
N TRP A 157 -15.72 8.79 -5.81
CA TRP A 157 -15.84 7.42 -5.31
C TRP A 157 -14.48 6.82 -4.99
N GLY A 158 -14.47 5.78 -4.17
CA GLY A 158 -13.29 5.00 -3.85
C GLY A 158 -13.58 3.51 -3.87
N ILE A 159 -12.53 2.72 -3.82
CA ILE A 159 -12.61 1.27 -3.63
C ILE A 159 -11.79 0.85 -2.42
N GLY A 160 -12.29 -0.17 -1.74
CA GLY A 160 -11.63 -0.77 -0.59
C GLY A 160 -11.76 -2.29 -0.60
N THR A 161 -11.08 -2.90 0.37
CA THR A 161 -11.12 -4.33 0.66
C THR A 161 -10.87 -4.51 2.17
N GLU A 162 -10.88 -5.74 2.65
CA GLU A 162 -10.80 -6.06 4.08
C GLU A 162 -9.35 -6.12 4.58
N PHE A 163 -8.90 -5.05 5.24
CA PHE A 163 -7.51 -4.89 5.71
C PHE A 163 -7.13 -5.85 6.85
N ASN A 164 -8.08 -6.29 7.67
CA ASN A 164 -7.89 -7.38 8.64
C ASN A 164 -7.56 -8.71 7.94
N ARG A 165 -8.23 -9.01 6.83
CA ARG A 165 -7.92 -10.21 6.03
C ARG A 165 -6.53 -10.14 5.41
N ILE A 166 -6.15 -8.97 4.87
CA ILE A 166 -4.76 -8.73 4.43
C ILE A 166 -3.81 -8.93 5.60
N GLN A 167 -4.13 -8.42 6.79
CA GLN A 167 -3.25 -8.58 7.96
C GLN A 167 -3.03 -10.03 8.35
N ASN A 168 -4.06 -10.86 8.21
CA ASN A 168 -4.02 -12.27 8.57
C ASN A 168 -3.37 -13.17 7.51
N LEU A 169 -3.39 -12.78 6.24
CA LEU A 169 -2.86 -13.58 5.12
C LEU A 169 -1.58 -13.01 4.51
N ARG A 170 -1.28 -11.73 4.77
CA ARG A 170 -0.08 -11.01 4.38
C ARG A 170 0.28 -9.94 5.44
N PRO A 171 0.73 -10.38 6.64
CA PRO A 171 1.11 -9.47 7.72
C PRO A 171 2.10 -8.38 7.26
N GLY A 172 1.88 -7.15 7.71
CA GLY A 172 2.70 -5.98 7.35
C GLY A 172 2.11 -5.12 6.22
N TYR A 173 1.15 -5.65 5.48
CA TYR A 173 0.35 -4.89 4.50
C TYR A 173 -1.06 -4.56 5.00
N GLY A 174 -1.64 -5.36 5.90
CA GLY A 174 -2.95 -5.07 6.48
C GLY A 174 -2.88 -4.22 7.76
N TYR A 175 -4.02 -4.09 8.43
CA TYR A 175 -4.16 -3.36 9.68
C TYR A 175 -4.40 -4.30 10.87
N ALA A 176 -3.74 -4.01 11.99
CA ALA A 176 -4.03 -4.64 13.27
C ALA A 176 -5.25 -3.99 13.94
N GLY A 177 -5.83 -4.65 14.95
CA GLY A 177 -6.85 -4.06 15.82
C GLY A 177 -8.26 -4.60 15.63
N ILE A 178 -8.59 -5.11 14.44
CA ILE A 178 -9.87 -5.75 14.17
C ILE A 178 -9.61 -7.15 13.63
N GLU A 179 -10.27 -8.16 14.20
CA GLU A 179 -10.18 -9.55 13.75
C GLU A 179 -10.87 -9.74 12.39
N ASP A 180 -10.45 -10.76 11.63
CA ASP A 180 -11.15 -11.15 10.40
C ASP A 180 -12.30 -12.10 10.78
N PRO A 181 -13.58 -11.69 10.67
CA PRO A 181 -14.70 -12.57 11.01
C PRO A 181 -14.79 -13.80 10.10
N TYR A 182 -14.07 -13.81 8.97
CA TYR A 182 -13.98 -14.92 8.02
C TYR A 182 -12.60 -15.60 8.06
N PHE A 183 -11.94 -15.60 9.22
CA PHE A 183 -10.57 -16.12 9.39
C PHE A 183 -10.41 -17.55 8.85
N ASP A 184 -11.32 -18.46 9.21
CA ASP A 184 -11.26 -19.86 8.78
C ASP A 184 -11.89 -20.12 7.41
N ILE A 185 -12.50 -19.11 6.79
CA ILE A 185 -13.16 -19.25 5.49
C ILE A 185 -12.20 -18.85 4.38
N LYS A 186 -11.87 -19.82 3.52
CA LYS A 186 -10.93 -19.69 2.40
C LYS A 186 -11.41 -18.68 1.35
N THR A 187 -12.69 -18.71 1.02
CA THR A 187 -13.33 -17.94 -0.05
C THR A 187 -14.69 -17.37 0.40
N PRO A 188 -14.72 -16.40 1.33
CA PRO A 188 -15.98 -15.84 1.82
C PRO A 188 -16.71 -15.06 0.73
N LYS A 189 -18.04 -15.08 0.78
CA LYS A 189 -18.93 -14.38 -0.17
C LYS A 189 -19.30 -12.98 0.31
N GLU A 190 -19.13 -12.71 1.59
CA GLU A 190 -19.56 -11.50 2.29
C GLU A 190 -18.54 -10.35 2.14
N ILE A 191 -17.30 -10.67 1.77
CA ILE A 191 -16.22 -9.69 1.64
C ILE A 191 -15.54 -9.79 0.28
N GLY A 192 -14.96 -8.67 -0.15
CA GLY A 192 -14.27 -8.55 -1.42
C GLY A 192 -13.93 -7.10 -1.73
N ILE A 193 -13.97 -6.73 -3.00
CA ILE A 193 -13.79 -5.34 -3.40
C ILE A 193 -15.14 -4.64 -3.34
N TYR A 194 -15.21 -3.56 -2.57
CA TYR A 194 -16.38 -2.70 -2.50
C TYR A 194 -16.09 -1.33 -3.09
N LYS A 195 -17.13 -0.67 -3.60
CA LYS A 195 -17.13 0.73 -4.02
C LYS A 195 -17.86 1.58 -2.99
N ILE A 196 -17.33 2.76 -2.70
CA ILE A 196 -17.90 3.72 -1.76
C ILE A 196 -18.05 5.09 -2.43
N ASP A 197 -19.20 5.71 -2.26
CA ASP A 197 -19.45 7.12 -2.60
C ASP A 197 -18.82 8.01 -1.51
N LEU A 198 -17.90 8.89 -1.92
CA LEU A 198 -17.08 9.68 -0.98
C LEU A 198 -17.84 10.87 -0.40
N GLN A 199 -19.02 11.21 -0.89
CA GLN A 199 -19.85 12.28 -0.33
C GLN A 199 -20.81 11.74 0.73
N THR A 200 -21.47 10.62 0.44
CA THR A 200 -22.56 10.05 1.23
C THR A 200 -22.13 8.90 2.13
N GLY A 201 -21.01 8.24 1.83
CA GLY A 201 -20.56 7.02 2.51
C GLY A 201 -21.32 5.76 2.13
N LYS A 202 -22.32 5.85 1.22
CA LYS A 202 -23.01 4.68 0.68
C LYS A 202 -22.00 3.79 -0.04
N ASN A 203 -22.06 2.49 0.23
CA ASN A 203 -21.12 1.53 -0.32
C ASN A 203 -21.84 0.24 -0.73
N GLN A 204 -21.21 -0.48 -1.66
CA GLN A 204 -21.70 -1.75 -2.18
C GLN A 204 -20.54 -2.68 -2.54
N LEU A 205 -20.72 -3.98 -2.32
CA LEU A 205 -19.79 -5.00 -2.79
C LEU A 205 -19.88 -5.08 -4.33
N LEU A 206 -18.75 -4.99 -5.02
CA LEU A 206 -18.67 -5.16 -6.47
C LEU A 206 -18.62 -6.63 -6.85
N PHE A 207 -17.75 -7.37 -6.17
CA PHE A 207 -17.65 -8.83 -6.22
C PHE A 207 -16.92 -9.33 -4.98
N SER A 208 -17.22 -10.56 -4.61
CA SER A 208 -16.66 -11.22 -3.45
C SER A 208 -15.32 -11.90 -3.75
N ILE A 209 -14.64 -12.33 -2.69
CA ILE A 209 -13.50 -13.24 -2.80
C ILE A 209 -13.93 -14.58 -3.42
N ALA A 210 -15.12 -15.07 -3.07
CA ALA A 210 -15.68 -16.29 -3.65
C ALA A 210 -15.81 -16.20 -5.17
N ASP A 211 -16.33 -15.09 -5.70
CA ASP A 211 -16.53 -14.89 -7.14
C ASP A 211 -15.21 -15.01 -7.90
N ILE A 212 -14.17 -14.29 -7.45
CA ILE A 212 -12.86 -14.30 -8.09
C ILE A 212 -12.19 -15.67 -7.97
N ALA A 213 -12.34 -16.36 -6.85
CA ALA A 213 -11.73 -17.67 -6.63
C ALA A 213 -12.25 -18.78 -7.57
N THR A 214 -13.40 -18.57 -8.24
CA THR A 214 -13.92 -19.50 -9.25
C THR A 214 -13.15 -19.46 -10.57
N VAL A 215 -12.43 -18.37 -10.84
CA VAL A 215 -11.59 -18.24 -12.04
C VAL A 215 -10.38 -19.17 -11.90
N PRO A 216 -10.18 -20.15 -12.81
CA PRO A 216 -9.03 -21.05 -12.74
C PRO A 216 -7.73 -20.35 -13.13
N VAL A 217 -6.60 -20.91 -12.70
CA VAL A 217 -5.26 -20.49 -13.13
C VAL A 217 -4.78 -21.42 -14.23
N ASN A 218 -4.07 -20.88 -15.22
CA ASN A 218 -3.43 -21.66 -16.27
C ASN A 218 -1.92 -21.45 -16.18
N ASP A 219 -1.19 -22.47 -15.72
CA ASP A 219 0.27 -22.43 -15.60
C ASP A 219 1.00 -22.78 -16.92
N GLY A 220 0.24 -23.02 -18.01
CA GLY A 220 0.76 -23.40 -19.32
C GLY A 220 1.38 -24.81 -19.40
N LEU A 221 1.50 -25.53 -18.27
CA LEU A 221 2.18 -26.83 -18.17
C LEU A 221 1.20 -27.96 -17.84
N THR A 222 0.26 -27.71 -16.94
CA THR A 222 -0.69 -28.68 -16.41
C THR A 222 -2.15 -28.32 -16.76
N GLY A 223 -2.35 -27.17 -17.40
CA GLY A 223 -3.66 -26.69 -17.84
C GLY A 223 -4.38 -25.87 -16.76
N ARG A 224 -5.72 -25.84 -16.85
CA ARG A 224 -6.56 -25.06 -15.93
C ARG A 224 -6.66 -25.77 -14.58
N GLN A 225 -6.11 -25.18 -13.53
CA GLN A 225 -6.24 -25.65 -12.16
C GLN A 225 -7.23 -24.79 -11.38
N SER A 226 -8.09 -25.45 -10.59
CA SER A 226 -8.93 -24.75 -9.62
C SER A 226 -8.08 -24.25 -8.46
N VAL A 227 -8.30 -23.00 -8.08
CA VAL A 227 -7.68 -22.37 -6.91
C VAL A 227 -8.70 -22.05 -5.83
N ALA A 228 -9.95 -22.52 -5.96
CA ALA A 228 -11.04 -22.17 -5.06
C ALA A 228 -10.82 -22.67 -3.61
N ASP A 229 -10.06 -23.75 -3.42
CA ASP A 229 -9.73 -24.30 -2.09
C ASP A 229 -8.43 -23.71 -1.48
N ASN A 230 -8.22 -22.41 -1.64
CA ASN A 230 -7.08 -21.68 -1.04
C ASN A 230 -7.56 -20.48 -0.21
N PHE A 231 -6.73 -19.97 0.69
CA PHE A 231 -7.00 -18.71 1.40
C PHE A 231 -6.70 -17.52 0.48
N HIS A 232 -7.75 -16.85 0.00
CA HIS A 232 -7.65 -15.72 -0.93
C HIS A 232 -7.74 -14.36 -0.23
N TRP A 233 -7.09 -13.35 -0.81
CA TRP A 233 -7.30 -11.94 -0.47
C TRP A 233 -7.07 -11.03 -1.68
N PHE A 234 -7.54 -9.79 -1.58
CA PHE A 234 -7.23 -8.74 -2.55
C PHE A 234 -6.19 -7.78 -1.99
N ASN A 235 -5.31 -7.28 -2.85
CA ASN A 235 -4.27 -6.33 -2.50
C ASN A 235 -3.91 -5.47 -3.73
N HIS A 236 -3.21 -4.36 -3.54
CA HIS A 236 -2.78 -3.43 -4.59
C HIS A 236 -3.91 -3.00 -5.55
N LEU A 237 -4.93 -2.32 -5.01
CA LEU A 237 -6.01 -1.74 -5.81
C LEU A 237 -5.59 -0.37 -6.36
N LEU A 238 -5.82 -0.11 -7.64
CA LEU A 238 -5.57 1.17 -8.30
C LEU A 238 -6.70 1.48 -9.29
N ILE A 239 -7.15 2.73 -9.34
CA ILE A 239 -8.13 3.21 -10.33
C ILE A 239 -7.36 3.91 -11.46
N ASN A 240 -7.73 3.65 -12.71
CA ASN A 240 -7.05 4.27 -13.86
C ASN A 240 -7.37 5.77 -13.97
N THR A 241 -6.59 6.48 -14.78
CA THR A 241 -6.59 7.95 -14.84
C THR A 241 -7.88 8.58 -15.36
N ASP A 242 -8.69 7.86 -16.12
CA ASP A 242 -10.02 8.32 -16.57
C ASP A 242 -11.18 7.82 -15.67
N GLY A 243 -10.87 7.01 -14.66
CA GLY A 243 -11.86 6.48 -13.71
C GLY A 243 -12.82 5.43 -14.27
N THR A 244 -12.56 4.88 -15.47
CA THR A 244 -13.44 3.88 -16.09
C THR A 244 -13.15 2.45 -15.63
N ARG A 245 -11.93 2.16 -15.16
CA ARG A 245 -11.49 0.83 -14.72
C ARG A 245 -10.63 0.89 -13.48
N PHE A 246 -10.53 -0.24 -12.80
CA PHE A 246 -9.54 -0.45 -11.73
C PHE A 246 -8.81 -1.77 -11.92
N THR A 247 -7.56 -1.81 -11.45
CA THR A 247 -6.75 -3.03 -11.34
C THR A 247 -6.63 -3.46 -9.89
N PHE A 248 -6.48 -4.76 -9.67
CA PHE A 248 -6.25 -5.34 -8.36
C PHE A 248 -5.47 -6.64 -8.47
N LEU A 249 -4.73 -6.97 -7.42
CA LEU A 249 -4.13 -8.28 -7.26
C LEU A 249 -5.06 -9.18 -6.45
N ASN A 250 -5.34 -10.36 -6.98
CA ASN A 250 -5.84 -11.47 -6.19
C ASN A 250 -4.66 -12.36 -5.82
N ARG A 251 -4.50 -12.60 -4.53
CA ARG A 251 -3.43 -13.44 -4.00
C ARG A 251 -4.02 -14.58 -3.21
N TRP A 252 -3.35 -15.72 -3.20
CA TRP A 252 -3.78 -16.86 -2.41
C TRP A 252 -2.61 -17.70 -1.90
N ARG A 253 -2.89 -18.47 -0.84
CA ARG A 253 -2.01 -19.50 -0.28
C ARG A 253 -2.82 -20.73 0.10
N LYS A 254 -2.22 -21.91 0.00
CA LYS A 254 -2.91 -23.19 0.30
C LYS A 254 -3.20 -23.38 1.78
N VAL A 255 -2.24 -22.99 2.62
CA VAL A 255 -2.30 -23.14 4.07
C VAL A 255 -1.93 -21.83 4.74
N ARG A 256 -2.46 -21.61 5.95
CA ARG A 256 -1.94 -20.57 6.85
C ARG A 256 -0.68 -21.12 7.50
N GLU A 257 0.33 -20.28 7.61
CA GLU A 257 1.63 -20.63 8.19
C GLU A 257 1.95 -19.69 9.36
N ASP A 258 3.12 -19.84 9.95
CA ASP A 258 3.64 -18.84 10.88
C ASP A 258 3.62 -17.44 10.25
N ARG A 259 3.34 -16.44 11.08
CA ARG A 259 3.17 -15.04 10.68
C ARG A 259 4.39 -14.50 9.92
N GLN A 260 5.60 -14.86 10.31
CA GLN A 260 6.84 -14.39 9.66
C GLN A 260 7.12 -15.07 8.33
N ILE A 261 6.60 -16.28 8.11
CA ILE A 261 6.64 -16.95 6.82
C ILE A 261 5.62 -16.31 5.89
N MET A 262 4.38 -16.14 6.36
CA MET A 262 3.31 -15.52 5.56
C MET A 262 3.64 -14.09 5.11
N ALA A 263 4.34 -13.33 5.94
CA ALA A 263 4.82 -11.99 5.63
C ALA A 263 5.75 -11.94 4.41
N ARG A 264 6.37 -13.06 4.01
CA ARG A 264 7.43 -13.08 2.97
C ARG A 264 7.12 -14.03 1.81
N THR A 265 6.57 -15.22 2.04
CA THR A 265 6.58 -16.30 1.05
C THR A 265 5.25 -17.05 0.92
N ASN A 266 5.25 -18.03 0.01
CA ASN A 266 4.23 -19.08 -0.15
C ASN A 266 2.84 -18.57 -0.53
N PHE A 267 2.78 -17.55 -1.37
CA PHE A 267 1.55 -17.10 -2.01
C PHE A 267 1.78 -16.90 -3.50
N ILE A 268 0.72 -17.10 -4.28
CA ILE A 268 0.69 -16.81 -5.71
C ILE A 268 -0.10 -15.52 -5.91
N THR A 269 0.22 -14.77 -6.97
CA THR A 269 -0.40 -13.49 -7.30
C THR A 269 -0.91 -13.54 -8.72
N ARG A 270 -2.15 -13.15 -8.95
CA ARG A 270 -2.64 -12.83 -10.29
C ARG A 270 -3.23 -11.43 -10.33
N MET A 271 -3.21 -10.82 -11.51
CA MET A 271 -3.67 -9.45 -11.72
C MET A 271 -4.93 -9.43 -12.57
N PHE A 272 -5.93 -8.67 -12.12
CA PHE A 272 -7.17 -8.43 -12.84
C PHE A 272 -7.42 -6.95 -13.06
N THR A 273 -8.24 -6.64 -14.07
CA THR A 273 -9.01 -5.40 -14.11
C THR A 273 -10.50 -5.66 -14.17
N ALA A 274 -11.27 -4.71 -13.68
CA ALA A 274 -12.71 -4.61 -13.89
C ALA A 274 -13.07 -3.15 -14.22
N ASP A 275 -14.25 -2.92 -14.79
CA ASP A 275 -14.78 -1.56 -14.90
C ASP A 275 -15.21 -0.99 -13.53
N ALA A 276 -15.56 0.29 -13.48
CA ALA A 276 -15.93 0.99 -12.26
C ALA A 276 -17.14 0.39 -11.53
N ASP A 277 -17.93 -0.48 -12.16
CA ASP A 277 -19.08 -1.17 -11.57
C ASP A 277 -18.78 -2.64 -11.25
N GLY A 278 -17.50 -3.05 -11.33
CA GLY A 278 -17.05 -4.40 -11.01
C GLY A 278 -17.35 -5.43 -12.10
N LYS A 279 -17.77 -4.99 -13.29
CA LYS A 279 -18.08 -5.86 -14.43
C LYS A 279 -16.89 -5.92 -15.39
N ASN A 280 -17.06 -6.66 -16.49
CA ASN A 280 -16.06 -6.79 -17.55
C ASN A 280 -14.68 -7.18 -17.00
N LEU A 281 -14.67 -8.18 -16.12
CA LEU A 281 -13.49 -8.70 -15.46
C LEU A 281 -12.53 -9.30 -16.49
N TYR A 282 -11.27 -8.93 -16.42
CA TYR A 282 -10.22 -9.41 -17.32
C TYR A 282 -8.95 -9.76 -16.53
N CYS A 283 -8.47 -10.99 -16.68
CA CYS A 283 -7.21 -11.44 -16.08
C CYS A 283 -6.05 -10.98 -16.96
N ILE A 284 -5.25 -10.02 -16.47
CA ILE A 284 -4.10 -9.48 -17.20
C ILE A 284 -2.90 -10.40 -17.07
N ASP A 285 -2.66 -10.88 -15.84
CA ASP A 285 -1.53 -11.73 -15.50
C ASP A 285 -2.05 -12.92 -14.68
N PRO A 286 -2.00 -14.17 -15.21
CA PRO A 286 -2.65 -15.32 -14.59
C PRO A 286 -1.95 -15.89 -13.34
N SER A 287 -0.64 -15.67 -13.14
CA SER A 287 0.12 -16.06 -11.93
C SER A 287 1.61 -15.79 -12.00
#